data_AF-A0A916CCI0-F1
#
_entry.id   AF-A0A916CCI0-F1
#
_cell.length_a   1.000
_cell.length_b   1.000
_cell.length_c   1.000
_cell.angle_alpha   90.00
_cell.angle_beta   90.00
_cell.angle_gamma   90.00
#
_symmetry.space_group_name_H-M   'P 1'
#
loop_
_entity.id
_entity.type
_entity.pdbx_description
1 polymer ?
#
loop_
_entity_poly.entity_id
_entity_poly.type
_entity_poly.pdbx_seq_one_letter_code
_entity_poly.pdbx_strand_id
1 'polypeptide(L)'
;MNLHRLIPLGAWVAVAFFLWHQPTSQAQTTPPNSPIIQLTNNRALDIRPAWSPDNRLIAFQSNRDSETYHIYVMNADGSDQRALTKGATDNRHPVWMPDGKSILFDSEEKDEQEEIWMVNVADGSLKQIT
;
A
#
# COMPACT_ATOMS: atom_id res chain seq x y z
N MET A 1 -26.07 -76.66 -24.69
CA MET A 1 -26.63 -77.33 -23.51
C MET A 1 -26.59 -76.37 -22.33
N ASN A 2 -27.74 -76.24 -21.66
CA ASN A 2 -28.18 -75.33 -20.59
C ASN A 2 -27.15 -75.01 -19.47
N LEU A 3 -27.00 -73.73 -19.08
CA LEU A 3 -27.56 -72.99 -17.91
C LEU A 3 -26.92 -73.40 -16.54
N HIS A 4 -26.70 -72.59 -15.49
CA HIS A 4 -27.40 -71.41 -14.94
C HIS A 4 -26.45 -70.51 -14.10
N ARG A 5 -26.84 -69.22 -13.98
CA ARG A 5 -26.38 -68.16 -13.07
C ARG A 5 -26.50 -68.53 -11.58
N LEU A 6 -25.97 -67.67 -10.68
CA LEU A 6 -26.76 -66.96 -9.67
C LEU A 6 -25.96 -65.82 -9.00
N ILE A 7 -26.51 -64.60 -9.05
CA ILE A 7 -26.18 -63.44 -8.20
C ILE A 7 -27.33 -63.33 -7.20
N PRO A 8 -27.11 -63.05 -5.91
CA PRO A 8 -28.16 -62.55 -5.04
C PRO A 8 -28.08 -61.03 -4.86
N LEU A 9 -29.26 -60.42 -4.81
CA LEU A 9 -29.58 -59.04 -4.46
C LEU A 9 -30.08 -58.97 -3.00
N GLY A 10 -29.86 -57.83 -2.34
CA GLY A 10 -30.62 -57.34 -1.18
C GLY A 10 -29.78 -56.39 -0.32
N ALA A 11 -30.24 -55.28 0.29
CA ALA A 11 -31.43 -54.45 0.18
C ALA A 11 -31.10 -53.08 0.85
N TRP A 12 -31.78 -52.01 0.40
CA TRP A 12 -32.02 -50.63 0.89
C TRP A 12 -31.42 -50.07 2.21
N VAL A 13 -30.92 -48.82 2.19
CA VAL A 13 -31.41 -47.59 2.90
C VAL A 13 -30.31 -46.50 2.94
N ALA A 14 -30.70 -45.25 2.68
CA ALA A 14 -29.84 -44.05 2.64
C ALA A 14 -29.46 -43.51 4.03
N VAL A 15 -28.22 -43.01 4.18
CA VAL A 15 -27.88 -41.82 5.02
C VAL A 15 -26.69 -41.11 4.39
N ALA A 16 -26.81 -39.80 4.20
CA ALA A 16 -25.76 -38.91 3.71
C ALA A 16 -24.60 -38.84 4.70
N PHE A 17 -23.36 -39.01 4.22
CA PHE A 17 -22.17 -38.54 4.94
C PHE A 17 -21.58 -37.36 4.17
N PHE A 18 -21.94 -36.15 4.62
CA PHE A 18 -21.18 -34.93 4.35
C PHE A 18 -19.75 -35.17 4.84
N LEU A 19 -18.82 -35.45 3.92
CA LEU A 19 -17.39 -35.37 4.21
C LEU A 19 -17.06 -33.90 4.47
N TRP A 20 -17.04 -33.54 5.75
CA TRP A 20 -16.43 -32.31 6.23
C TRP A 20 -14.95 -32.36 5.81
N HIS A 21 -14.62 -31.71 4.70
CA HIS A 21 -13.27 -31.19 4.58
C HIS A 21 -13.26 -29.99 5.53
N GLN A 22 -12.62 -30.15 6.69
CA GLN A 22 -12.07 -29.00 7.38
C GLN A 22 -11.23 -28.29 6.31
N PRO A 23 -11.55 -27.05 5.88
CA PRO A 23 -10.55 -26.28 5.15
C PRO A 23 -9.37 -26.22 6.11
N THR A 24 -8.23 -26.78 5.71
CA THR A 24 -6.98 -26.54 6.41
C THR A 24 -6.83 -25.03 6.45
N SER A 25 -6.94 -24.46 7.64
CA SER A 25 -6.55 -23.08 7.88
C SER A 25 -5.12 -22.99 7.37
N GLN A 26 -4.91 -22.32 6.24
CA GLN A 26 -3.60 -21.83 5.91
C GLN A 26 -3.34 -20.77 6.97
N ALA A 27 -2.73 -21.20 8.08
CA ALA A 27 -2.10 -20.28 8.99
C ALA A 27 -1.15 -19.45 8.14
N GLN A 28 -1.49 -18.18 7.94
CA GLN A 28 -0.54 -17.19 7.47
C GLN A 28 0.59 -17.20 8.49
N THR A 29 1.66 -17.92 8.19
CA THR A 29 2.91 -17.76 8.88
C THR A 29 3.36 -16.35 8.56
N THR A 30 3.04 -15.39 9.42
CA THR A 30 3.84 -14.18 9.51
C THR A 30 5.29 -14.64 9.57
N PRO A 31 6.15 -14.27 8.62
CA PRO A 31 7.55 -14.65 8.71
C PRO A 31 8.08 -14.09 10.02
N PRO A 32 8.55 -14.93 10.95
CA PRO A 32 9.08 -14.44 12.21
C PRO A 32 10.41 -13.75 11.87
N ASN A 33 10.46 -12.44 12.14
CA ASN A 33 11.63 -11.57 12.04
C ASN A 33 12.04 -11.11 10.63
N SER A 34 11.17 -10.34 9.94
CA SER A 34 11.70 -9.38 8.96
C SER A 34 12.60 -8.38 9.70
N PRO A 35 13.86 -8.16 9.27
CA PRO A 35 14.72 -7.16 9.91
C PRO A 35 14.06 -5.78 9.82
N ILE A 36 14.05 -5.05 10.93
CA ILE A 36 13.63 -3.64 10.93
C ILE A 36 14.73 -2.85 10.20
N ILE A 37 14.38 -2.20 9.09
CA ILE A 37 15.29 -1.40 8.29
C ILE A 37 14.96 0.08 8.47
N GLN A 38 15.97 0.87 8.80
CA GLN A 38 15.86 2.33 8.83
C GLN A 38 16.10 2.89 7.43
N LEU A 39 15.11 3.60 6.87
CA LEU A 39 15.16 4.16 5.50
C LEU A 39 15.69 5.59 5.44
N THR A 40 15.64 6.34 6.55
CA THR A 40 16.15 7.72 6.62
C THR A 40 17.05 7.92 7.83
N ASN A 41 18.10 8.71 7.71
CA ASN A 41 19.12 8.91 8.75
C ASN A 41 19.59 10.36 8.90
N ASN A 42 18.65 11.30 8.82
CA ASN A 42 18.94 12.73 8.96
C ASN A 42 18.37 13.27 10.29
N ARG A 43 18.64 14.55 10.58
CA ARG A 43 18.18 15.21 11.82
C ARG A 43 16.77 15.81 11.71
N ALA A 44 16.19 15.79 10.52
CA ALA A 44 14.88 16.35 10.24
C ALA A 44 13.78 15.38 10.70
N LEU A 45 12.54 15.88 10.71
CA LEU A 45 11.37 15.06 10.94
C LEU A 45 10.94 14.45 9.61
N ASP A 46 11.05 13.13 9.48
CA ASP A 46 10.52 12.36 8.35
C ASP A 46 9.26 11.62 8.82
N ILE A 47 8.08 12.13 8.46
CA ILE A 47 6.81 11.69 9.04
C ILE A 47 5.73 11.47 7.98
N ARG A 48 4.63 10.83 8.38
CA ARG A 48 3.45 10.56 7.54
C ARG A 48 3.79 9.87 6.20
N PRO A 49 4.45 8.69 6.22
CA PRO A 49 4.76 7.98 5.00
C PRO A 49 3.51 7.40 4.34
N ALA A 50 3.51 7.36 3.00
CA ALA A 50 2.50 6.72 2.17
C ALA A 50 3.18 5.92 1.04
N TRP A 51 2.86 4.64 0.94
CA TRP A 51 3.35 3.77 -0.12
C TRP A 51 2.64 4.04 -1.44
N SER A 52 3.39 4.01 -2.55
CA SER A 52 2.79 4.01 -3.89
C SER A 52 1.99 2.72 -4.12
N PRO A 53 0.94 2.75 -4.97
CA PRO A 53 0.10 1.57 -5.22
C PRO A 53 0.87 0.35 -5.77
N ASP A 54 2.00 0.58 -6.43
CA ASP A 54 2.88 -0.46 -6.99
C ASP A 54 4.01 -0.90 -6.04
N ASN A 55 4.04 -0.37 -4.80
CA ASN A 55 5.06 -0.63 -3.77
C ASN A 55 6.50 -0.28 -4.16
N ARG A 56 6.70 0.59 -5.15
CA ARG A 56 8.05 0.98 -5.60
C ARG A 56 8.57 2.23 -4.92
N LEU A 57 7.67 3.10 -4.48
CA LEU A 57 8.00 4.42 -3.94
C LEU A 57 7.31 4.63 -2.59
N ILE A 58 7.90 5.50 -1.78
CA ILE A 58 7.35 6.00 -0.53
C ILE A 58 7.33 7.51 -0.63
N ALA A 59 6.16 8.12 -0.50
CA ALA A 59 6.00 9.55 -0.29
C ALA A 59 5.99 9.83 1.22
N PHE A 60 6.55 10.95 1.65
CA PHE A 60 6.59 11.33 3.07
C PHE A 60 6.79 12.83 3.23
N GLN A 61 6.48 13.34 4.42
CA GLN A 61 6.74 14.74 4.78
C GLN A 61 8.14 14.88 5.36
N SER A 62 8.87 15.91 4.96
CA SER A 62 10.16 16.23 5.57
C SER A 62 10.42 17.72 5.62
N ASN A 63 11.05 18.18 6.70
CA ASN A 63 11.58 19.54 6.86
C ASN A 63 13.13 19.57 6.78
N ARG A 64 13.72 18.66 6.01
CA ARG A 64 15.19 18.53 5.93
C ARG A 64 15.90 19.69 5.23
N ASP A 65 15.21 20.37 4.32
CA ASP A 65 15.79 21.42 3.46
C ASP A 65 15.18 22.81 3.74
N SER A 66 14.27 22.94 4.71
CA SER A 66 13.60 24.21 5.07
C SER A 66 13.02 24.18 6.48
N GLU A 67 12.53 25.33 6.96
CA GLU A 67 11.81 25.41 8.25
C GLU A 67 10.39 24.81 8.17
N THR A 68 9.86 24.60 6.96
CA THR A 68 8.54 24.03 6.69
C THR A 68 8.63 22.60 6.16
N TYR A 69 7.51 21.89 6.17
CA TYR A 69 7.38 20.55 5.61
C TYR A 69 7.18 20.61 4.10
N HIS A 70 7.84 19.70 3.40
CA HIS A 70 7.65 19.47 1.98
C HIS A 70 7.38 17.98 1.72
N ILE A 71 6.78 17.70 0.56
CA ILE A 71 6.54 16.33 0.12
C ILE A 71 7.82 15.82 -0.53
N TYR A 72 8.33 14.72 0.00
CA TYR A 72 9.45 13.98 -0.55
C TYR A 72 8.97 12.64 -1.09
N VAL A 73 9.75 12.09 -2.00
CA VAL A 73 9.62 10.71 -2.46
C VAL A 73 10.96 10.01 -2.40
N MET A 74 10.93 8.70 -2.17
CA MET A 74 12.09 7.81 -2.23
C MET A 74 11.70 6.45 -2.78
N ASN A 75 12.67 5.65 -3.20
CA ASN A 75 12.48 4.24 -3.50
C ASN A 75 12.10 3.45 -2.24
N ALA A 76 11.45 2.30 -2.40
CA ALA A 76 11.06 1.40 -1.33
C ALA A 76 12.23 0.93 -0.44
N ASP A 77 13.46 0.95 -0.96
CA ASP A 77 14.70 0.62 -0.26
C ASP A 77 15.35 1.82 0.45
N GLY A 78 14.72 3.00 0.38
CA GLY A 78 15.21 4.25 0.97
C GLY A 78 16.18 5.05 0.10
N SER A 79 16.55 4.54 -1.07
CA SER A 79 17.39 5.27 -2.04
C SER A 79 16.63 6.35 -2.80
N ASP A 80 17.35 7.22 -3.51
CA ASP A 80 16.80 8.29 -4.36
C ASP A 80 15.79 9.20 -3.65
N GLN A 81 16.13 9.63 -2.43
CA GLN A 81 15.29 10.58 -1.70
C GLN A 81 15.37 11.95 -2.35
N ARG A 82 14.23 12.51 -2.76
CA ARG A 82 14.16 13.81 -3.41
C ARG A 82 12.87 14.56 -3.06
N ALA A 83 12.98 15.88 -2.97
CA ALA A 83 11.82 16.74 -2.78
C ALA A 83 10.96 16.79 -4.07
N LEU A 84 9.64 16.73 -3.90
CA LEU A 84 8.65 17.00 -4.96
C LEU A 84 8.08 18.41 -4.84
N THR A 85 8.03 18.96 -3.62
CA THR A 85 7.59 20.34 -3.37
C THR A 85 8.68 21.15 -2.69
N LYS A 86 8.55 22.47 -2.75
CA LYS A 86 9.45 23.46 -2.11
C LYS A 86 8.69 24.75 -1.91
N GLY A 87 9.15 25.61 -1.01
CA GLY A 87 8.55 26.94 -0.83
C GLY A 87 8.61 27.42 0.60
N ALA A 88 7.84 28.46 0.91
CA ALA A 88 7.78 29.08 2.23
C ALA A 88 6.62 28.56 3.10
N THR A 89 5.73 27.73 2.54
CA THR A 89 4.57 27.17 3.24
C THR A 89 4.73 25.67 3.45
N ASP A 90 3.92 25.12 4.36
CA ASP A 90 3.85 23.69 4.60
C ASP A 90 3.10 22.96 3.50
N ASN A 91 3.61 21.80 3.12
CA ASN A 91 2.95 20.83 2.27
C ASN A 91 2.88 19.50 3.03
N ARG A 92 1.66 19.02 3.31
CA ARG A 92 1.46 17.92 4.27
C ARG A 92 0.46 16.87 3.73
N HIS A 93 0.24 15.87 4.56
CA HIS A 93 -0.52 14.63 4.39
C HIS A 93 -0.52 14.02 2.98
N PRO A 94 0.65 13.55 2.48
CA PRO A 94 0.72 12.97 1.15
C PRO A 94 -0.13 11.70 1.03
N VAL A 95 -0.93 11.62 -0.02
CA VAL A 95 -1.65 10.41 -0.43
C VAL A 95 -1.47 10.17 -1.93
N TRP A 96 -1.18 8.93 -2.30
CA TRP A 96 -1.00 8.58 -3.71
C TRP A 96 -2.33 8.52 -4.45
N MET A 97 -2.33 8.99 -5.70
CA MET A 97 -3.41 8.65 -6.62
C MET A 97 -3.35 7.17 -7.01
N PRO A 98 -4.49 6.53 -7.36
CA PRO A 98 -4.53 5.12 -7.72
C PRO A 98 -3.62 4.71 -8.90
N ASP A 99 -3.29 5.65 -9.79
CA ASP A 99 -2.43 5.42 -10.94
C ASP A 99 -0.92 5.48 -10.61
N GLY A 100 -0.56 5.88 -9.39
CA GLY A 100 0.83 6.00 -8.94
C GLY A 100 1.62 7.13 -9.60
N LYS A 101 0.97 8.06 -10.32
CA LYS A 101 1.68 9.14 -11.06
C LYS A 101 1.70 10.47 -10.34
N SER A 102 0.75 10.69 -9.43
CA SER A 102 0.67 11.92 -8.66
C SER A 102 0.34 11.64 -7.20
N ILE A 103 0.60 12.64 -6.38
CA ILE A 103 0.32 12.67 -4.94
C ILE A 103 -0.60 13.86 -4.67
N LEU A 104 -1.68 13.63 -3.93
CA LEU A 104 -2.47 14.69 -3.31
C LEU A 104 -1.89 15.04 -1.95
N PHE A 105 -1.96 16.31 -1.59
CA PHE A 105 -1.44 16.85 -0.33
C PHE A 105 -2.21 18.13 0.03
N ASP A 106 -2.23 18.51 1.30
CA ASP A 106 -2.73 19.80 1.73
C ASP A 106 -1.62 20.87 1.73
N SER A 107 -1.97 22.10 1.33
CA SER A 107 -1.04 23.23 1.26
C SER A 107 -1.74 24.57 1.43
N GLU A 108 -1.01 25.53 2.00
CA GLU A 108 -1.44 26.92 2.23
C GLU A 108 -0.86 27.91 1.20
N GLU A 109 -0.24 27.43 0.11
CA GLU A 109 0.63 28.23 -0.78
C GLU A 109 -0.01 29.50 -1.37
N LYS A 110 -1.33 29.56 -1.55
CA LYS A 110 -1.98 30.62 -2.34
C LYS A 110 -2.73 31.67 -1.52
N ASP A 111 -3.52 31.27 -0.53
CA ASP A 111 -4.51 32.15 0.11
C ASP A 111 -4.61 31.97 1.65
N GLU A 112 -3.52 31.51 2.31
CA GLU A 112 -3.43 31.26 3.77
C GLU A 112 -4.48 30.25 4.31
N GLN A 113 -5.13 29.51 3.42
CA GLN A 113 -6.07 28.43 3.73
C GLN A 113 -5.50 27.11 3.23
N GLU A 114 -5.64 26.05 4.02
CA GLU A 114 -5.28 24.69 3.61
C GLU A 114 -6.23 24.23 2.49
N GLU A 115 -5.68 24.10 1.29
CA GLU A 115 -6.38 23.58 0.11
C GLU A 115 -5.76 22.26 -0.34
N ILE A 116 -6.47 21.51 -1.19
CA ILE A 116 -5.96 20.28 -1.76
C ILE A 116 -5.16 20.58 -3.03
N TRP A 117 -3.93 20.11 -3.05
CA TRP A 117 -3.02 20.22 -4.17
C TRP A 117 -2.59 18.84 -4.67
N MET A 118 -2.13 18.82 -5.91
CA MET A 118 -1.59 17.64 -6.56
C MET A 118 -0.20 17.95 -7.10
N VAL A 119 0.73 17.02 -6.89
CA VAL A 119 2.07 17.05 -7.51
C VAL A 119 2.27 15.84 -8.40
N ASN A 120 2.74 16.06 -9.63
CA ASN A 120 3.18 14.99 -10.51
C ASN A 120 4.55 14.47 -10.07
N VAL A 121 4.70 13.16 -9.95
CA VAL A 121 5.91 12.55 -9.40
C VAL A 121 7.10 12.61 -10.37
N ALA A 122 6.84 12.65 -11.67
CA ALA A 122 7.88 12.59 -12.70
C ALA A 122 8.58 13.94 -12.89
N ASP A 123 7.84 15.05 -12.86
CA ASP A 123 8.36 16.39 -13.16
C ASP A 123 8.17 17.43 -12.04
N GLY A 124 7.45 17.09 -10.97
CA GLY A 124 7.18 17.99 -9.84
C GLY A 124 6.16 19.09 -10.16
N SER A 125 5.43 18.99 -11.28
CA SER A 125 4.40 19.98 -11.64
C SER A 125 3.25 19.97 -10.62
N LEU A 126 2.84 21.17 -10.21
CA LEU A 126 1.80 21.40 -9.19
C LEU A 126 0.47 21.82 -9.83
N LYS A 127 -0.62 21.36 -9.22
CA LYS A 127 -1.99 21.76 -9.57
C LYS A 127 -2.87 21.82 -8.33
N GLN A 128 -3.46 22.98 -8.07
CA GLN A 128 -4.54 23.14 -7.08
C GLN A 128 -5.82 22.40 -7.54
N ILE A 129 -6.49 21.73 -6.61
CA ILE A 129 -7.70 20.94 -6.87
C ILE A 129 -8.97 21.61 -6.35
N THR A 130 -8.91 22.25 -5.18
CA THR A 130 -10.02 22.97 -4.54
C THR A 130 -9.77 24.46 -4.49
#